data_AF-A0A8S9WZN1-F1
#
_entry.id   AF-A0A8S9WZN1-F1
#
_cell.length_a   1.000
_cell.length_b   1.000
_cell.length_c   1.000
_cell.angle_alpha   90.00
_cell.angle_beta   90.00
_cell.angle_gamma   90.00
#
_symmetry.space_group_name_H-M   'P 1'
#
loop_
_entity.id
_entity.type
_entity.pdbx_description
1 polymer ?
#
loop_
_entity_poly.entity_id
_entity_poly.type
_entity_poly.pdbx_seq_one_letter_code
_entity_poly.pdbx_strand_id
1 'polypeptide(L)'
;MQVCRHEEYRLPQSTACPDPLENQMCKTCFAYGPEESHFAFQQLHDYTGQAKRTYGNDFIAMKIRSLEAIARAKAIGIEGENESEDTFVIKTAHGRLFYLVDHSDHPSPDPYCEQIMHVVDIDEAMHYWHKVMGVDIIDLKDDRFSLFFCNGSPLLTFIQCKEPLVMSPGHLGFVMPRDQLKELSILMTRKGTTVYQPYCKVDYDGRNSDYLVILKDPSGYYQYFHDEESFNKMLNFEIRPVHFTYIINDRSAHSFFFRSVLGMKVLRHMEVKNTPKTACPERFVGRWSKTVFGYGPEASHFGIVLVYLYTEVNSTANEWMGGTIKSLVAIARAKAMGFPMLEVDNRSFRVTSPSGRLYNLIDDQHRHCDPLAEIYLGVSDLDATIEFWNEILCASVISKTNKEFTLFFGNRNIRLKYVKTDKTPDEDNYESDGFGHMTYTAPLSSLKIIQERCPTKYIVHPLCRISFPGRSSDYLIIIKDPNGNNHYFYDREGFIKTCQYDPQAETRWDLSVDYENKFKPPHSYLNRLTSTGVSDFIRKFKPSS
;
A
#
# COMPACT_ATOMS: atom_id res chain seq x y z
N MET A 1 6.20 -17.63 8.56
CA MET A 1 6.44 -16.45 7.71
C MET A 1 5.11 -15.97 7.13
N GLN A 2 5.03 -14.67 6.83
CA GLN A 2 3.91 -14.03 6.14
C GLN A 2 4.43 -13.32 4.88
N VAL A 3 3.54 -12.99 3.95
CA VAL A 3 3.89 -12.15 2.80
C VAL A 3 4.13 -10.74 3.31
N CYS A 4 5.36 -10.24 3.22
CA CYS A 4 5.71 -8.87 3.62
C CYS A 4 5.73 -7.90 2.44
N ARG A 5 5.91 -8.41 1.22
CA ARG A 5 5.87 -7.62 -0.02
C ARG A 5 5.46 -8.51 -1.19
N HIS A 6 4.64 -8.01 -2.09
CA HIS A 6 4.27 -8.70 -3.33
C HIS A 6 4.25 -7.70 -4.47
N GLU A 7 4.88 -8.06 -5.57
CA GLU A 7 5.14 -7.16 -6.67
C GLU A 7 4.88 -7.88 -7.99
N GLU A 8 4.06 -7.29 -8.84
CA GLU A 8 3.83 -7.75 -10.20
C GLU A 8 4.68 -6.88 -11.13
N TYR A 9 5.60 -7.50 -11.87
CA TYR A 9 6.46 -6.77 -12.80
C TYR A 9 6.37 -7.36 -14.20
N ARG A 10 6.37 -6.46 -15.18
CA ARG A 10 7.11 -6.72 -16.42
C ARG A 10 8.50 -6.17 -16.15
N LEU A 11 9.47 -7.05 -15.90
CA LEU A 11 10.85 -6.58 -15.82
C LEU A 11 11.18 -5.94 -17.17
N PRO A 12 11.62 -4.66 -17.21
CA PRO A 12 12.26 -4.16 -18.41
C PRO A 12 13.47 -5.05 -18.70
N GLN A 13 13.94 -5.07 -19.95
CA GLN A 13 15.29 -5.51 -20.28
C GLN A 13 16.29 -4.60 -19.55
N SER A 14 16.50 -4.83 -18.26
CA SER A 14 17.48 -4.16 -17.44
C SER A 14 18.79 -4.89 -17.60
N THR A 15 19.84 -4.15 -17.95
CA THR A 15 21.22 -4.65 -18.05
C THR A 15 21.76 -5.25 -16.76
N ALA A 16 21.09 -5.01 -15.63
CA ALA A 16 21.46 -5.52 -14.32
C ALA A 16 20.85 -6.90 -13.99
N CYS A 17 20.07 -7.50 -14.88
CA CYS A 17 19.65 -8.90 -14.71
C CYS A 17 20.66 -9.81 -15.45
N PRO A 18 21.32 -10.75 -14.76
CA PRO A 18 22.28 -11.64 -15.40
C PRO A 18 21.72 -12.45 -16.56
N ASP A 19 20.42 -12.76 -16.47
CA ASP A 19 19.65 -13.41 -17.51
C ASP A 19 18.45 -12.52 -17.89
N PRO A 20 18.19 -12.25 -19.19
CA PRO A 20 17.02 -11.49 -19.60
C PRO A 20 15.75 -12.25 -19.25
N LEU A 21 14.99 -11.74 -18.28
CA LEU A 21 13.67 -12.24 -17.92
C LEU A 21 12.64 -11.61 -18.87
N GLU A 22 12.44 -12.23 -20.03
CA GLU A 22 11.52 -11.72 -21.09
C GLU A 22 10.02 -11.83 -20.73
N ASN A 23 9.69 -12.44 -19.59
CA ASN A 23 8.34 -12.87 -19.26
C ASN A 23 7.69 -12.06 -18.13
N GLN A 24 6.35 -12.08 -18.10
CA GLN A 24 5.58 -11.53 -16.98
C GLN A 24 5.85 -12.38 -15.73
N MET A 25 6.40 -11.76 -14.69
CA MET A 25 6.73 -12.42 -13.43
C MET A 25 6.08 -11.70 -12.26
N CYS A 26 5.87 -12.41 -11.15
CA CYS A 26 5.65 -11.76 -9.87
C CYS A 26 6.76 -12.14 -8.89
N LYS A 27 7.06 -11.22 -7.99
CA LYS A 27 8.00 -11.38 -6.89
C LYS A 27 7.19 -11.34 -5.59
N THR A 28 7.29 -12.39 -4.79
CA THR A 28 6.65 -12.46 -3.48
C THR A 28 7.73 -12.61 -2.41
N CYS A 29 7.75 -11.70 -1.45
CA CYS A 29 8.67 -11.72 -0.32
C CYS A 29 7.97 -12.30 0.90
N PHE A 30 8.60 -13.29 1.55
CA PHE A 30 8.14 -13.92 2.78
C PHE A 30 9.11 -13.66 3.92
N ALA A 31 8.63 -13.16 5.06
CA ALA A 31 9.45 -12.89 6.24
C ALA A 31 8.67 -13.15 7.54
N TYR A 32 9.34 -13.15 8.69
CA TYR A 32 8.68 -13.20 10.00
C TYR A 32 8.22 -11.83 10.51
N GLY A 33 8.70 -10.75 9.91
CA GLY A 33 8.30 -9.38 10.16
C GLY A 33 8.54 -8.49 8.92
N PRO A 34 8.64 -7.15 9.09
CA PRO A 34 8.95 -6.23 7.99
C PRO A 34 10.33 -6.50 7.39
N GLU A 35 10.46 -6.39 6.05
CA GLU A 35 11.71 -6.65 5.32
C GLU A 35 12.83 -5.65 5.68
N GLU A 36 12.53 -4.47 6.26
CA GLU A 36 13.57 -3.56 6.78
C GLU A 36 14.29 -4.07 8.04
N SER A 37 13.73 -5.06 8.72
CA SER A 37 14.22 -5.53 10.04
C SER A 37 14.30 -7.04 10.17
N HIS A 38 13.86 -7.77 9.14
CA HIS A 38 13.83 -9.23 9.11
C HIS A 38 14.33 -9.74 7.77
N PHE A 39 14.97 -10.90 7.79
CA PHE A 39 15.36 -11.63 6.60
C PHE A 39 14.13 -12.04 5.80
N ALA A 40 14.13 -11.73 4.51
CA ALA A 40 13.04 -12.01 3.59
C ALA A 40 13.46 -12.97 2.48
N PHE A 41 12.66 -14.02 2.29
CA PHE A 41 12.77 -14.91 1.15
C PHE A 41 12.00 -14.36 -0.03
N GLN A 42 12.70 -14.09 -1.12
CA GLN A 42 12.09 -13.58 -2.35
C GLN A 42 11.85 -14.72 -3.32
N GLN A 43 10.58 -15.05 -3.54
CA GLN A 43 10.16 -16.04 -4.51
C GLN A 43 9.73 -15.35 -5.81
N LEU A 44 10.41 -15.70 -6.90
CA LEU A 44 10.00 -15.31 -8.25
C LEU A 44 9.07 -16.38 -8.83
N HIS A 45 7.92 -15.95 -9.33
CA HIS A 45 6.98 -16.80 -10.04
C HIS A 45 6.96 -16.40 -11.51
N ASP A 46 7.25 -17.38 -12.38
CA ASP A 46 7.10 -17.26 -13.82
C ASP A 46 5.72 -17.76 -14.24
N TYR A 47 4.87 -16.84 -14.72
CA TYR A 47 3.51 -17.17 -15.18
C TYR A 47 3.50 -17.96 -16.49
N THR A 48 4.59 -17.97 -17.25
CA THR A 48 4.67 -18.68 -18.55
C THR A 48 5.02 -20.16 -18.40
N GLY A 49 5.56 -20.55 -17.25
CA GLY A 49 6.01 -21.91 -16.99
C GLY A 49 7.25 -22.33 -17.80
N GLN A 50 7.95 -21.38 -18.43
CA GLN A 50 9.12 -21.65 -19.27
C GLN A 50 10.43 -21.73 -18.48
N ALA A 51 10.47 -21.14 -17.28
CA ALA A 51 11.64 -21.20 -16.41
C ALA A 51 11.99 -22.66 -16.05
N LYS A 52 13.22 -23.08 -16.36
CA LYS A 52 13.75 -24.37 -15.95
C LYS A 52 13.84 -24.43 -14.42
N ARG A 53 13.09 -25.36 -13.82
CA ARG A 53 13.17 -25.65 -12.37
C ARG A 53 14.32 -26.60 -12.10
N THR A 54 15.55 -26.12 -12.16
CA THR A 54 16.71 -26.88 -11.70
C THR A 54 16.84 -26.68 -10.20
N TYR A 55 16.51 -27.71 -9.43
CA TYR A 55 16.82 -27.75 -8.00
C TYR A 55 18.29 -28.17 -7.86
N GLY A 56 19.12 -27.22 -7.44
CA GLY A 56 20.53 -27.44 -7.13
C GLY A 56 20.75 -28.12 -5.78
N ASN A 57 22.00 -28.54 -5.55
CA ASN A 57 22.51 -29.03 -4.27
C ASN A 57 23.21 -27.91 -3.46
N ASP A 58 23.08 -26.66 -3.89
CA ASP A 58 23.65 -25.46 -3.28
C ASP A 58 23.05 -25.11 -1.92
N PHE A 59 21.72 -25.19 -1.79
CA PHE A 59 21.04 -24.96 -0.53
C PHE A 59 20.94 -26.26 0.29
N ILE A 60 21.47 -26.24 1.51
CA ILE A 60 21.50 -27.40 2.41
C ILE A 60 20.35 -27.32 3.40
N ALA A 61 20.35 -26.25 4.19
CA ALA A 61 19.46 -26.14 5.33
C ALA A 61 19.21 -24.71 5.77
N MET A 62 18.17 -24.54 6.56
CA MET A 62 17.93 -23.31 7.32
C MET A 62 17.52 -23.60 8.75
N LYS A 63 17.79 -22.66 9.64
CA LYS A 63 17.44 -22.72 11.05
C LYS A 63 16.50 -21.59 11.42
N ILE A 64 15.43 -21.97 12.11
CA ILE A 64 14.33 -21.08 12.50
C ILE A 64 14.07 -21.30 13.99
N ARG A 65 14.20 -20.24 14.80
CA ARG A 65 13.85 -20.23 16.22
C ARG A 65 12.37 -19.92 16.39
N SER A 66 11.52 -20.95 16.46
CA SER A 66 10.08 -20.73 16.58
C SER A 66 9.34 -21.95 17.14
N LEU A 67 8.98 -21.87 18.42
CA LEU A 67 8.04 -22.79 19.08
C LEU A 67 6.73 -22.95 18.31
N GLU A 68 6.20 -21.84 17.80
CA GLU A 68 4.96 -21.82 17.04
C GLU A 68 5.11 -22.57 15.70
N ALA A 69 6.28 -22.49 15.05
CA ALA A 69 6.56 -23.28 13.86
C ALA A 69 6.62 -24.78 14.17
N ILE A 70 7.24 -25.19 15.29
CA ILE A 70 7.27 -26.59 15.74
C ILE A 70 5.84 -27.10 15.97
N ALA A 71 5.04 -26.36 16.73
CA ALA A 71 3.66 -26.73 17.03
C ALA A 71 2.81 -26.87 15.75
N ARG A 72 2.95 -25.92 14.81
CA ARG A 72 2.26 -25.98 13.51
C ARG A 72 2.71 -27.17 12.67
N ALA A 73 4.01 -27.42 12.54
CA ALA A 73 4.54 -28.54 11.76
C ALA A 73 4.00 -29.89 12.26
N LYS A 74 3.96 -30.07 13.59
CA LYS A 74 3.38 -31.25 14.23
C LYS A 74 1.85 -31.34 14.01
N ALA A 75 1.13 -30.23 14.13
CA ALA A 75 -0.32 -30.21 13.94
C ALA A 75 -0.78 -30.51 12.51
N ILE A 76 -0.02 -30.08 11.49
CA ILE A 76 -0.32 -30.37 10.08
C ILE A 76 0.21 -31.73 9.62
N GLY A 77 0.93 -32.46 10.48
CA GLY A 77 1.47 -33.78 10.17
C GLY A 77 2.57 -33.77 9.12
N ILE A 78 3.40 -32.71 9.05
CA ILE A 78 4.59 -32.73 8.21
C ILE A 78 5.56 -33.80 8.72
N GLU A 79 6.12 -34.59 7.80
CA GLU A 79 7.18 -35.55 8.12
C GLU A 79 8.44 -34.83 8.64
N GLY A 80 8.89 -35.24 9.81
CA GLY A 80 10.07 -34.72 10.47
C GLY A 80 10.40 -35.52 11.73
N GLU A 81 11.58 -35.27 12.30
CA GLU A 81 12.08 -35.98 13.48
C GLU A 81 12.52 -35.00 14.56
N ASN A 82 12.44 -35.41 15.83
CA ASN A 82 13.05 -34.64 16.91
C ASN A 82 14.53 -35.03 16.96
N GLU A 83 15.42 -34.14 16.54
CA GLU A 83 16.88 -34.31 16.65
C GLU A 83 17.34 -34.15 18.10
N SER A 84 16.63 -33.32 18.88
CA SER A 84 16.79 -33.16 20.32
C SER A 84 15.46 -32.80 20.99
N GLU A 85 15.42 -32.62 22.32
CA GLU A 85 14.22 -32.15 23.03
C GLU A 85 13.71 -30.81 22.48
N ASP A 86 14.64 -29.95 22.04
CA ASP A 86 14.36 -28.58 21.61
C ASP A 86 14.41 -28.40 20.09
N THR A 87 14.75 -29.42 19.30
CA THR A 87 14.95 -29.30 17.84
C THR A 87 14.13 -30.31 17.07
N PHE A 88 13.22 -29.79 16.23
CA PHE A 88 12.45 -30.57 15.27
C PHE A 88 12.93 -30.29 13.85
N VAL A 89 13.33 -31.34 13.13
CA VAL A 89 13.92 -31.24 11.80
C VAL A 89 12.95 -31.77 10.76
N ILE A 90 12.63 -30.92 9.79
CA ILE A 90 11.84 -31.30 8.62
C ILE A 90 12.80 -31.62 7.49
N LYS A 91 12.64 -32.79 6.88
CA LYS A 91 13.41 -33.21 5.71
C LYS A 91 12.51 -33.23 4.49
N THR A 92 12.88 -32.47 3.46
CA THR A 92 12.13 -32.46 2.20
C THR A 92 12.51 -33.66 1.33
N ALA A 93 11.65 -33.99 0.36
CA ALA A 93 11.92 -35.02 -0.65
C ALA A 93 13.22 -34.78 -1.45
N HIS A 94 13.71 -33.53 -1.49
CA HIS A 94 14.94 -33.13 -2.18
C HIS A 94 16.16 -33.07 -1.23
N GLY A 95 16.05 -33.60 0.00
CA GLY A 95 17.16 -33.67 0.94
C GLY A 95 17.46 -32.38 1.71
N ARG A 96 16.71 -31.30 1.51
CA ARG A 96 16.87 -30.03 2.24
C ARG A 96 16.31 -30.15 3.66
N LEU A 97 17.00 -29.55 4.62
CA LEU A 97 16.67 -29.62 6.03
C LEU A 97 16.16 -28.28 6.58
N PHE A 98 15.14 -28.33 7.42
CA PHE A 98 14.62 -27.16 8.13
C PHE A 98 14.65 -27.46 9.62
N TYR A 99 15.58 -26.83 10.32
CA TYR A 99 15.77 -26.96 11.76
C TYR A 99 14.85 -25.98 12.47
N LEU A 100 13.80 -26.47 13.09
CA LEU A 100 12.91 -25.68 13.94
C LEU A 100 13.37 -25.86 15.39
N VAL A 101 13.85 -24.78 16.00
CA VAL A 101 14.45 -24.81 17.33
C VAL A 101 13.58 -24.06 18.31
N ASP A 102 13.32 -24.68 19.45
CA ASP A 102 12.79 -24.03 20.63
C ASP A 102 13.91 -23.17 21.25
N HIS A 103 13.69 -21.86 21.27
CA HIS A 103 14.53 -21.01 22.09
C HIS A 103 13.78 -19.72 22.46
N SER A 104 13.14 -19.75 23.61
CA SER A 104 12.38 -18.62 24.18
C SER A 104 13.22 -17.40 24.58
N ASP A 105 14.56 -17.53 24.64
CA ASP A 105 15.42 -16.58 25.37
C ASP A 105 16.45 -15.82 24.48
N HIS A 106 16.41 -15.98 23.16
CA HIS A 106 17.36 -15.30 22.27
C HIS A 106 16.94 -13.84 21.98
N PRO A 107 17.82 -12.84 22.14
CA PRO A 107 17.45 -11.41 22.04
C PRO A 107 17.23 -10.90 20.61
N SER A 108 17.56 -11.68 19.59
CA SER A 108 17.34 -11.30 18.18
C SER A 108 15.85 -11.31 17.85
N PRO A 109 15.31 -10.23 17.25
CA PRO A 109 13.90 -10.12 16.92
C PRO A 109 13.48 -11.05 15.78
N ASP A 110 14.40 -11.49 14.92
CA ASP A 110 14.09 -12.37 13.79
C ASP A 110 14.17 -13.87 14.18
N PRO A 111 13.07 -14.62 14.05
CA PRO A 111 13.07 -16.08 14.14
C PRO A 111 14.01 -16.76 13.15
N TYR A 112 14.24 -16.17 11.97
CA TYR A 112 15.15 -16.72 10.97
C TYR A 112 16.60 -16.46 11.38
N CYS A 113 17.40 -17.50 11.57
CA CYS A 113 18.69 -17.32 12.26
C CYS A 113 19.92 -17.87 11.55
N GLU A 114 19.77 -18.82 10.64
CA GLU A 114 20.91 -19.40 9.94
C GLU A 114 20.49 -19.95 8.59
N GLN A 115 21.27 -19.62 7.57
CA GLN A 115 21.21 -20.16 6.21
C GLN A 115 22.47 -20.99 5.99
N ILE A 116 22.31 -22.25 5.57
CA ILE A 116 23.43 -23.18 5.35
C ILE A 116 23.49 -23.57 3.87
N MET A 117 24.65 -23.34 3.25
CA MET A 117 24.86 -23.50 1.81
C MET A 117 26.20 -24.21 1.51
N HIS A 118 26.29 -24.85 0.35
CA HIS A 118 27.54 -25.44 -0.11
C HIS A 118 28.45 -24.41 -0.77
N VAL A 119 29.76 -24.62 -0.69
CA VAL A 119 30.78 -23.89 -1.48
C VAL A 119 31.64 -24.87 -2.28
N VAL A 120 32.21 -24.40 -3.39
CA VAL A 120 33.09 -25.20 -4.26
C VAL A 120 34.43 -25.46 -3.59
N ASP A 121 35.01 -24.43 -3.00
CA ASP A 121 36.28 -24.48 -2.27
C ASP A 121 36.18 -23.59 -1.03
N ILE A 122 36.37 -24.19 0.14
CA ILE A 122 36.19 -23.53 1.43
C ILE A 122 37.28 -22.48 1.69
N ASP A 123 38.51 -22.71 1.25
CA ASP A 123 39.63 -21.78 1.44
C ASP A 123 39.47 -20.55 0.55
N GLU A 124 39.06 -20.73 -0.70
CA GLU A 124 38.75 -19.62 -1.61
C GLU A 124 37.53 -18.81 -1.11
N ALA A 125 36.48 -19.50 -0.65
CA ALA A 125 35.30 -18.85 -0.08
C ALA A 125 35.66 -18.07 1.19
N MET A 126 36.45 -18.64 2.09
CA MET A 126 36.95 -17.96 3.28
C MET A 126 37.82 -16.75 2.92
N HIS A 127 38.72 -16.88 1.95
CA HIS A 127 39.52 -15.75 1.48
C HIS A 127 38.63 -14.62 0.97
N TYR A 128 37.65 -14.94 0.13
CA TYR A 128 36.70 -13.97 -0.41
C TYR A 128 35.90 -13.27 0.71
N TRP A 129 35.18 -14.03 1.55
CA TRP A 129 34.29 -13.45 2.54
C TRP A 129 35.04 -12.76 3.69
N HIS A 130 36.11 -13.36 4.20
CA HIS A 130 36.80 -12.82 5.37
C HIS A 130 37.92 -11.84 5.01
N LYS A 131 38.77 -12.16 4.03
CA LYS A 131 39.94 -11.31 3.71
C LYS A 131 39.63 -10.22 2.70
N VAL A 132 38.71 -10.46 1.76
CA VAL A 132 38.37 -9.47 0.73
C VAL A 132 37.17 -8.63 1.15
N MET A 133 36.06 -9.25 1.54
CA MET A 133 34.85 -8.55 1.97
C MET A 133 34.93 -8.03 3.41
N GLY A 134 35.85 -8.56 4.23
CA GLY A 134 36.04 -8.12 5.62
C GLY A 134 34.94 -8.58 6.58
N VAL A 135 34.25 -9.68 6.27
CA VAL A 135 33.20 -10.25 7.13
C VAL A 135 33.82 -11.13 8.20
N ASP A 136 33.29 -11.06 9.42
CA ASP A 136 33.79 -11.85 10.54
C ASP A 136 33.36 -13.32 10.44
N ILE A 137 34.30 -14.22 10.72
CA ILE A 137 34.03 -15.65 10.89
C ILE A 137 33.86 -15.92 12.39
N ILE A 138 32.74 -16.53 12.76
CA ILE A 138 32.39 -16.79 14.18
C ILE A 138 32.36 -18.28 14.56
N ASP A 139 32.32 -19.19 13.59
CA ASP A 139 32.52 -20.63 13.77
C ASP A 139 33.37 -21.12 12.60
N LEU A 140 34.41 -21.89 12.89
CA LEU A 140 35.31 -22.46 11.89
C LEU A 140 35.64 -23.91 12.27
N LYS A 141 35.44 -24.81 11.31
CA LYS A 141 35.82 -26.22 11.37
C LYS A 141 36.42 -26.65 10.04
N ASP A 142 36.96 -27.86 9.99
CA ASP A 142 37.67 -28.38 8.82
C ASP A 142 36.86 -28.34 7.52
N ASP A 143 35.53 -28.51 7.59
CA ASP A 143 34.63 -28.56 6.43
C ASP A 143 33.55 -27.47 6.40
N ARG A 144 33.59 -26.52 7.35
CA ARG A 144 32.58 -25.45 7.43
C ARG A 144 33.06 -24.18 8.11
N PHE A 145 32.48 -23.05 7.73
CA PHE A 145 32.63 -21.78 8.45
C PHE A 145 31.32 -20.99 8.47
N SER A 146 31.11 -20.18 9.50
CA SER A 146 29.93 -19.34 9.67
C SER A 146 30.30 -17.86 9.70
N LEU A 147 29.61 -17.07 8.89
CA LEU A 147 29.78 -15.63 8.77
C LEU A 147 28.80 -14.87 9.65
N PHE A 148 29.29 -13.82 10.28
CA PHE A 148 28.50 -12.83 11.00
C PHE A 148 28.62 -11.47 10.34
N PHE A 149 27.49 -10.91 9.93
CA PHE A 149 27.42 -9.59 9.30
C PHE A 149 27.18 -8.49 10.33
N CYS A 150 26.07 -8.57 11.05
CA CYS A 150 25.71 -7.61 12.09
C CYS A 150 24.68 -8.20 13.07
N ASN A 151 24.50 -7.52 14.21
CA ASN A 151 23.49 -7.91 15.20
C ASN A 151 22.10 -7.92 14.58
N GLY A 152 21.38 -9.04 14.71
CA GLY A 152 20.04 -9.22 14.15
C GLY A 152 20.00 -9.91 12.79
N SER A 153 21.11 -9.95 12.04
CA SER A 153 21.18 -10.72 10.79
C SER A 153 21.27 -12.23 11.05
N PRO A 154 20.73 -13.07 10.17
CA PRO A 154 20.98 -14.50 10.21
C PRO A 154 22.46 -14.80 9.91
N LEU A 155 22.95 -15.89 10.49
CA LEU A 155 24.25 -16.44 10.12
C LEU A 155 24.20 -17.02 8.71
N LEU A 156 25.29 -16.85 7.98
CA LEU A 156 25.49 -17.52 6.69
C LEU A 156 26.61 -18.54 6.86
N THR A 157 26.24 -19.81 6.83
CA THR A 157 27.14 -20.93 7.06
C THR A 157 27.43 -21.62 5.74
N PHE A 158 28.72 -21.79 5.45
CA PHE A 158 29.19 -22.48 4.27
C PHE A 158 29.81 -23.82 4.64
N ILE A 159 29.49 -24.85 3.86
CA ILE A 159 30.02 -26.20 3.98
C ILE A 159 30.70 -26.59 2.66
N GLN A 160 31.87 -27.21 2.72
CA GLN A 160 32.56 -27.72 1.54
C GLN A 160 31.70 -28.76 0.82
N CYS A 161 31.39 -28.53 -0.46
CA CYS A 161 30.67 -29.50 -1.26
C CYS A 161 31.53 -30.74 -1.53
N LYS A 162 30.98 -31.93 -1.31
CA LYS A 162 31.65 -33.22 -1.59
C LYS A 162 31.40 -33.72 -3.01
N GLU A 163 30.46 -33.12 -3.70
CA GLU A 163 30.07 -33.44 -5.08
C GLU A 163 30.20 -32.16 -5.94
N PRO A 164 30.16 -32.27 -7.28
CA PRO A 164 30.07 -31.08 -8.13
C PRO A 164 28.89 -30.19 -7.71
N LEU A 165 29.16 -28.90 -7.43
CA LEU A 165 28.14 -27.94 -7.04
C LEU A 165 27.23 -27.63 -8.24
N VAL A 166 25.93 -27.85 -8.04
CA VAL A 166 24.86 -27.48 -8.97
C VAL A 166 24.06 -26.38 -8.30
N MET A 167 24.11 -25.18 -8.85
CA MET A 167 23.39 -24.03 -8.29
C MET A 167 21.93 -24.02 -8.71
N SER A 168 21.05 -23.68 -7.75
CA SER A 168 19.68 -23.28 -8.04
C SER A 168 19.69 -21.84 -8.58
N PRO A 169 18.74 -21.43 -9.43
CA PRO A 169 18.60 -20.03 -9.82
C PRO A 169 18.20 -19.20 -8.59
N GLY A 170 19.16 -18.47 -8.04
CA GLY A 170 19.01 -17.69 -6.81
C GLY A 170 20.18 -16.73 -6.59
N HIS A 171 20.00 -15.80 -5.66
CA HIS A 171 21.04 -14.84 -5.27
C HIS A 171 20.87 -14.47 -3.78
N LEU A 172 21.94 -13.94 -3.20
CA LEU A 172 21.91 -13.33 -1.87
C LEU A 172 21.69 -11.82 -2.01
N GLY A 173 20.73 -11.29 -1.26
CA GLY A 173 20.44 -9.86 -1.20
C GLY A 173 21.03 -9.22 0.04
N PHE A 174 21.68 -8.07 -0.15
CA PHE A 174 22.27 -7.25 0.90
C PHE A 174 21.82 -5.80 0.71
N VAL A 175 21.75 -5.04 1.79
CA VAL A 175 21.48 -3.60 1.78
C VAL A 175 22.63 -2.87 2.45
N MET A 176 23.04 -1.73 1.90
CA MET A 176 24.08 -0.89 2.49
C MET A 176 23.95 0.57 2.04
N PRO A 177 24.56 1.54 2.75
CA PRO A 177 24.50 2.95 2.37
C PRO A 177 25.06 3.21 0.96
N ARG A 178 24.40 4.11 0.20
CA ARG A 178 24.76 4.44 -1.20
C ARG A 178 26.24 4.77 -1.42
N ASP A 179 26.85 5.52 -0.52
CA ASP A 179 28.24 5.93 -0.67
C ASP A 179 29.20 4.73 -0.53
N GLN A 180 28.86 3.78 0.34
CA GLN A 180 29.62 2.54 0.49
C GLN A 180 29.45 1.61 -0.71
N LEU A 181 28.30 1.60 -1.40
CA LEU A 181 28.11 0.81 -2.64
C LEU A 181 29.10 1.20 -3.74
N LYS A 182 29.33 2.50 -3.92
CA LYS A 182 30.28 3.01 -4.92
C LYS A 182 31.70 2.54 -4.59
N GLU A 183 32.07 2.65 -3.31
CA GLU A 183 33.36 2.20 -2.81
C GLU A 183 33.53 0.69 -2.97
N LEU A 184 32.49 -0.09 -2.66
CA LEU A 184 32.46 -1.54 -2.85
C LEU A 184 32.77 -1.91 -4.30
N SER A 185 32.09 -1.29 -5.27
CA SER A 185 32.33 -1.54 -6.70
C SER A 185 33.80 -1.31 -7.10
N ILE A 186 34.42 -0.24 -6.58
CA ILE A 186 35.82 0.09 -6.86
C ILE A 186 36.78 -0.88 -6.17
N LEU A 187 36.52 -1.17 -4.88
CA LEU A 187 37.34 -2.05 -4.06
C LEU A 187 37.38 -3.47 -4.65
N MET A 188 36.21 -4.00 -5.01
CA MET A 188 36.05 -5.34 -5.57
C MET A 188 36.76 -5.49 -6.91
N THR A 189 36.71 -4.46 -7.76
CA THR A 189 37.48 -4.40 -9.01
C THR A 189 39.00 -4.43 -8.72
N ARG A 190 39.49 -3.63 -7.77
CA ARG A 190 40.91 -3.57 -7.40
C ARG A 190 41.43 -4.86 -6.77
N LYS A 191 40.59 -5.57 -6.04
CA LYS A 191 40.90 -6.85 -5.39
C LYS A 191 40.84 -8.04 -6.37
N GLY A 192 40.51 -7.80 -7.64
CA GLY A 192 40.45 -8.85 -8.66
C GLY A 192 39.26 -9.78 -8.54
N THR A 193 38.20 -9.38 -7.82
CA THR A 193 36.96 -10.16 -7.71
C THR A 193 36.07 -9.96 -8.93
N THR A 194 35.12 -10.88 -9.13
CA THR A 194 34.16 -10.78 -10.24
C THR A 194 33.05 -9.78 -9.91
N VAL A 195 33.16 -8.57 -10.45
CA VAL A 195 32.10 -7.56 -10.44
C VAL A 195 31.23 -7.78 -11.67
N TYR A 196 30.07 -8.43 -11.48
CA TYR A 196 29.15 -8.73 -12.58
C TYR A 196 28.48 -7.46 -13.11
N GLN A 197 28.00 -6.63 -12.18
CA GLN A 197 27.42 -5.32 -12.49
C GLN A 197 28.09 -4.29 -11.57
N PRO A 198 28.95 -3.41 -12.09
CA PRO A 198 29.49 -2.31 -11.29
C PRO A 198 28.37 -1.36 -10.88
N TYR A 199 28.65 -0.49 -9.91
CA TYR A 199 27.69 0.47 -9.37
C TYR A 199 26.87 1.14 -10.48
N CYS A 200 25.56 0.91 -10.46
CA CYS A 200 24.64 1.44 -11.45
C CYS A 200 23.31 1.84 -10.83
N LYS A 201 22.63 2.78 -11.49
CA LYS A 201 21.23 3.09 -11.25
C LYS A 201 20.37 2.14 -12.08
N VAL A 202 19.36 1.54 -11.48
CA VAL A 202 18.35 0.71 -12.15
C VAL A 202 17.00 1.39 -12.04
N ASP A 203 16.43 1.75 -13.20
CA ASP A 203 15.10 2.31 -13.29
C ASP A 203 14.08 1.19 -13.50
N TYR A 204 13.00 1.21 -12.73
CA TYR A 204 11.92 0.23 -12.82
C TYR A 204 10.64 0.92 -13.29
N ASP A 205 9.83 0.23 -14.09
CA ASP A 205 8.52 0.74 -14.45
C ASP A 205 7.57 0.67 -13.23
N GLY A 206 6.92 1.79 -12.90
CA GLY A 206 5.94 1.87 -11.80
C GLY A 206 6.49 1.87 -10.37
N ARG A 207 7.81 1.97 -10.15
CA ARG A 207 8.40 2.15 -8.81
C ARG A 207 9.68 2.98 -8.84
N ASN A 208 10.15 3.38 -7.65
CA ASN A 208 11.36 4.18 -7.49
C ASN A 208 12.60 3.44 -8.02
N SER A 209 13.54 4.20 -8.58
CA SER A 209 14.84 3.67 -9.00
C SER A 209 15.62 3.08 -7.82
N ASP A 210 16.46 2.11 -8.13
CA ASP A 210 17.41 1.54 -7.20
C ASP A 210 18.85 1.86 -7.63
N TYR A 211 19.78 1.76 -6.69
CA TYR A 211 21.20 1.79 -6.97
C TYR A 211 21.81 0.51 -6.43
N LEU A 212 22.56 -0.21 -7.25
CA LEU A 212 23.08 -1.50 -6.84
C LEU A 212 24.45 -1.83 -7.42
N VAL A 213 25.08 -2.83 -6.80
CA VAL A 213 26.28 -3.54 -7.29
C VAL A 213 25.97 -5.04 -7.27
N ILE A 214 26.35 -5.77 -8.31
CA ILE A 214 26.24 -7.23 -8.34
C ILE A 214 27.64 -7.82 -8.37
N LEU A 215 27.95 -8.62 -7.36
CA LEU A 215 29.18 -9.40 -7.26
C LEU A 215 28.88 -10.88 -7.54
N LYS A 216 29.93 -11.63 -7.87
CA LYS A 216 29.90 -13.08 -7.95
C LYS A 216 31.05 -13.65 -7.11
N ASP A 217 30.72 -14.52 -6.17
CA ASP A 217 31.75 -15.18 -5.34
C ASP A 217 32.48 -16.30 -6.13
N PRO A 218 33.58 -16.85 -5.58
CA PRO A 218 34.32 -17.93 -6.23
C PRO A 218 33.50 -19.21 -6.46
N SER A 219 32.48 -19.47 -5.63
CA SER A 219 31.57 -20.60 -5.80
C SER A 219 30.50 -20.36 -6.86
N GLY A 220 30.36 -19.12 -7.34
CA GLY A 220 29.44 -18.73 -8.40
C GLY A 220 28.15 -18.06 -7.92
N TYR A 221 27.99 -17.81 -6.61
CA TYR A 221 26.81 -17.16 -6.07
C TYR A 221 26.78 -15.67 -6.41
N TYR A 222 25.66 -15.23 -6.96
CA TYR A 222 25.39 -13.81 -7.16
C TYR A 222 25.02 -13.14 -5.84
N GLN A 223 25.59 -11.98 -5.60
CA GLN A 223 25.31 -11.14 -4.44
C GLN A 223 24.87 -9.77 -4.93
N TYR A 224 23.66 -9.38 -4.55
CA TYR A 224 23.04 -8.11 -4.93
C TYR A 224 23.13 -7.17 -3.73
N PHE A 225 23.94 -6.13 -3.85
CA PHE A 225 24.03 -5.07 -2.86
C PHE A 225 23.16 -3.90 -3.32
N HIS A 226 22.05 -3.68 -2.63
CA HIS A 226 21.10 -2.61 -2.89
C HIS A 226 21.38 -1.39 -2.02
N ASP A 227 21.04 -0.21 -2.53
CA ASP A 227 21.11 1.04 -1.76
C ASP A 227 20.03 1.00 -0.69
N GLU A 228 20.44 1.12 0.57
CA GLU A 228 19.54 1.04 1.72
C GLU A 228 18.39 2.04 1.63
N GLU A 229 18.64 3.29 1.18
CA GLU A 229 17.58 4.29 1.07
C GLU A 229 16.57 3.91 -0.02
N SER A 230 17.06 3.55 -1.21
CA SER A 230 16.22 3.07 -2.30
C SER A 230 15.45 1.80 -1.92
N PHE A 231 16.09 0.83 -1.27
CA PHE A 231 15.48 -0.40 -0.77
C PHE A 231 14.37 -0.11 0.23
N ASN A 232 14.62 0.77 1.20
CA ASN A 232 13.63 1.18 2.19
C ASN A 232 12.50 2.03 1.57
N LYS A 233 12.71 2.63 0.40
CA LYS A 233 11.64 3.27 -0.41
C LYS A 233 10.86 2.27 -1.27
N MET A 234 11.39 1.07 -1.57
CA MET A 234 10.64 0.00 -2.24
C MET A 234 9.59 -0.65 -1.32
N LEU A 235 9.68 -0.40 -0.01
CA LEU A 235 8.77 -0.98 0.97
C LEU A 235 7.43 -0.22 0.94
N ASN A 236 6.39 -0.91 0.48
CA ASN A 236 5.04 -0.39 0.44
C ASN A 236 4.53 -0.20 1.89
N PHE A 237 4.18 1.02 2.29
CA PHE A 237 3.54 1.28 3.60
C PHE A 237 2.16 0.65 3.76
N GLU A 238 1.73 -0.14 2.78
CA GLU A 238 0.43 -0.77 2.70
C GLU A 238 -0.71 0.24 2.94
N ILE A 239 -0.52 1.47 2.45
CA ILE A 239 -1.52 2.51 2.55
C ILE A 239 -2.71 2.09 1.70
N ARG A 240 -3.89 2.06 2.31
CA ARG A 240 -5.16 1.87 1.61
C ARG A 240 -6.05 3.10 1.79
N PRO A 241 -6.41 3.81 0.72
CA PRO A 241 -7.49 4.81 0.76
C PRO A 241 -8.81 4.11 1.07
N VAL A 242 -9.58 4.63 2.04
CA VAL A 242 -10.79 3.97 2.54
C VAL A 242 -12.06 4.76 2.31
N HIS A 243 -12.03 6.07 2.48
CA HIS A 243 -13.16 6.93 2.16
C HIS A 243 -12.78 8.40 2.11
N PHE A 244 -13.62 9.18 1.45
CA PHE A 244 -13.59 10.64 1.50
C PHE A 244 -14.76 11.19 2.29
N THR A 245 -14.50 12.11 3.21
CA THR A 245 -15.51 12.74 4.07
C THR A 245 -15.74 14.18 3.65
N TYR A 246 -17.00 14.60 3.49
CA TYR A 246 -17.35 16.00 3.26
C TYR A 246 -18.74 16.41 3.77
N ILE A 247 -18.92 17.72 3.97
CA ILE A 247 -20.22 18.30 4.35
C ILE A 247 -21.15 18.42 3.14
N ILE A 248 -22.43 18.16 3.38
CA ILE A 248 -23.52 18.37 2.44
C ILE A 248 -24.62 19.26 3.05
N ASN A 249 -25.33 19.97 2.18
CA ASN A 249 -26.45 20.85 2.58
C ASN A 249 -27.84 20.24 2.32
N ASP A 250 -27.92 19.21 1.48
CA ASP A 250 -29.19 18.56 1.11
C ASP A 250 -29.03 17.04 1.14
N ARG A 251 -29.36 16.44 2.29
CA ARG A 251 -29.20 15.01 2.54
C ARG A 251 -30.11 14.15 1.66
N SER A 252 -31.33 14.60 1.40
CA SER A 252 -32.30 13.90 0.56
C SER A 252 -31.86 13.85 -0.89
N ALA A 253 -31.38 14.97 -1.45
CA ALA A 253 -30.87 15.01 -2.81
C ALA A 253 -29.62 14.14 -2.99
N HIS A 254 -28.67 14.17 -2.04
CA HIS A 254 -27.48 13.33 -2.12
C HIS A 254 -27.83 11.85 -2.00
N SER A 255 -28.78 11.49 -1.12
CA SER A 255 -29.24 10.10 -0.99
C SER A 255 -29.92 9.59 -2.25
N PHE A 256 -30.79 10.39 -2.88
CA PHE A 256 -31.37 10.04 -4.19
C PHE A 256 -30.27 9.80 -5.23
N PHE A 257 -29.28 10.68 -5.30
CA PHE A 257 -28.17 10.54 -6.24
C PHE A 257 -27.35 9.26 -5.97
N PHE A 258 -26.87 9.04 -4.75
CA PHE A 258 -26.03 7.88 -4.44
C PHE A 258 -26.80 6.56 -4.48
N ARG A 259 -28.03 6.49 -3.95
CA ARG A 259 -28.83 5.24 -3.89
C ARG A 259 -29.53 4.97 -5.21
N SER A 260 -30.29 5.92 -5.74
CA SER A 260 -31.17 5.69 -6.89
C SER A 260 -30.43 5.80 -8.22
N VAL A 261 -29.56 6.80 -8.38
CA VAL A 261 -28.82 7.01 -9.63
C VAL A 261 -27.59 6.09 -9.68
N LEU A 262 -26.70 6.18 -8.70
CA LEU A 262 -25.44 5.43 -8.70
C LEU A 262 -25.60 3.98 -8.20
N GLY A 263 -26.61 3.68 -7.38
CA GLY A 263 -26.84 2.32 -6.88
C GLY A 263 -26.00 1.93 -5.66
N MET A 264 -25.45 2.90 -4.93
CA MET A 264 -24.77 2.66 -3.67
C MET A 264 -25.75 2.33 -2.55
N LYS A 265 -25.25 1.71 -1.49
CA LYS A 265 -26.00 1.41 -0.26
C LYS A 265 -25.54 2.29 0.88
N VAL A 266 -26.40 2.47 1.88
CA VAL A 266 -25.97 3.04 3.17
C VAL A 266 -25.28 1.92 3.95
N LEU A 267 -23.99 2.07 4.22
CA LEU A 267 -23.19 1.09 4.93
C LEU A 267 -23.30 1.27 6.44
N ARG A 268 -23.31 2.53 6.89
CA ARG A 268 -23.46 2.93 8.30
C ARG A 268 -24.09 4.32 8.37
N HIS A 269 -24.89 4.54 9.40
CA HIS A 269 -25.49 5.84 9.69
C HIS A 269 -25.48 6.11 11.20
N MET A 270 -25.09 7.33 11.59
CA MET A 270 -25.16 7.78 12.98
C MET A 270 -25.69 9.21 13.08
N GLU A 271 -26.46 9.45 14.13
CA GLU A 271 -26.99 10.75 14.54
C GLU A 271 -26.32 11.14 15.86
N VAL A 272 -25.82 12.37 15.93
CA VAL A 272 -25.15 12.92 17.10
C VAL A 272 -25.95 14.11 17.59
N LYS A 273 -26.48 14.00 18.81
CA LYS A 273 -27.36 15.03 19.41
C LYS A 273 -26.59 16.15 20.10
N ASN A 274 -25.55 15.80 20.87
CA ASN A 274 -24.72 16.74 21.61
C ASN A 274 -23.25 16.41 21.33
N THR A 275 -22.50 17.38 20.79
CA THR A 275 -21.07 17.23 20.55
C THR A 275 -20.32 17.41 21.88
N PRO A 276 -19.55 16.41 22.37
CA PRO A 276 -18.67 16.63 23.50
C PRO A 276 -17.61 17.67 23.12
N LYS A 277 -17.42 18.72 23.94
CA LYS A 277 -16.47 19.82 23.69
C LYS A 277 -15.03 19.38 23.40
N THR A 278 -14.66 18.14 23.72
CA THR A 278 -13.28 17.64 23.73
C THR A 278 -12.93 16.70 22.57
N ALA A 279 -13.86 16.37 21.67
CA ALA A 279 -13.66 15.29 20.68
C ALA A 279 -13.90 15.67 19.21
N CYS A 280 -14.23 16.94 18.92
CA CYS A 280 -14.47 17.41 17.56
C CYS A 280 -13.98 18.84 17.39
N PRO A 281 -13.55 19.23 16.16
CA PRO A 281 -13.24 20.63 15.88
C PRO A 281 -14.45 21.52 16.21
N GLU A 282 -14.19 22.75 16.66
CA GLU A 282 -15.18 23.71 17.18
C GLU A 282 -16.41 23.90 16.25
N ARG A 283 -16.25 23.63 14.95
CA ARG A 283 -17.32 23.68 13.93
C ARG A 283 -18.50 22.72 14.10
N PHE A 284 -18.38 21.65 14.89
CA PHE A 284 -19.48 20.71 15.09
C PHE A 284 -20.35 21.15 16.27
N VAL A 285 -21.06 22.27 16.11
CA VAL A 285 -22.00 22.78 17.13
C VAL A 285 -23.39 22.18 16.88
N GLY A 286 -23.98 21.61 17.93
CA GLY A 286 -25.36 21.08 17.88
C GLY A 286 -25.48 19.71 17.19
N ARG A 287 -26.66 19.44 16.61
CA ARG A 287 -27.00 18.14 16.04
C ARG A 287 -26.37 17.97 14.65
N TRP A 288 -25.80 16.80 14.39
CA TRP A 288 -25.27 16.42 13.08
C TRP A 288 -25.41 14.92 12.82
N SER A 289 -25.25 14.53 11.56
CA SER A 289 -25.25 13.11 11.16
C SER A 289 -24.05 12.77 10.28
N LYS A 290 -23.62 11.50 10.35
CA LYS A 290 -22.60 10.91 9.48
C LYS A 290 -23.20 9.69 8.80
N THR A 291 -23.14 9.67 7.47
CA THR A 291 -23.67 8.58 6.66
C THR A 291 -22.59 8.10 5.70
N VAL A 292 -22.32 6.80 5.69
CA VAL A 292 -21.34 6.20 4.78
C VAL A 292 -22.06 5.48 3.66
N PHE A 293 -21.74 5.85 2.42
CA PHE A 293 -22.23 5.21 1.21
C PHE A 293 -21.12 4.41 0.54
N GLY A 294 -21.47 3.30 -0.12
CA GLY A 294 -20.54 2.55 -0.96
C GLY A 294 -21.19 1.36 -1.64
N TYR A 295 -20.40 0.61 -2.41
CA TYR A 295 -20.86 -0.59 -3.12
C TYR A 295 -20.66 -1.88 -2.33
N GLY A 296 -19.85 -1.85 -1.26
CA GLY A 296 -19.54 -3.00 -0.43
C GLY A 296 -18.91 -2.62 0.91
N PRO A 297 -18.47 -3.60 1.72
CA PRO A 297 -17.92 -3.34 3.05
C PRO A 297 -16.69 -2.44 3.01
N GLU A 298 -16.61 -1.46 3.91
CA GLU A 298 -15.53 -0.46 3.97
C GLU A 298 -14.14 -1.09 4.15
N ALA A 299 -14.04 -2.30 4.70
CA ALA A 299 -12.78 -3.05 4.83
C ALA A 299 -12.15 -3.41 3.48
N SER A 300 -12.94 -3.44 2.40
CA SER A 300 -12.50 -3.87 1.06
C SER A 300 -12.93 -2.93 -0.08
N HIS A 301 -13.80 -1.97 0.19
CA HIS A 301 -14.33 -1.01 -0.77
C HIS A 301 -14.03 0.43 -0.31
N PHE A 302 -14.05 1.35 -1.25
CA PHE A 302 -13.98 2.78 -0.98
C PHE A 302 -15.37 3.33 -0.65
N GLY A 303 -15.45 4.09 0.44
CA GLY A 303 -16.67 4.73 0.90
C GLY A 303 -16.74 6.23 0.59
N ILE A 304 -17.95 6.76 0.54
CA ILE A 304 -18.22 8.20 0.52
C ILE A 304 -18.95 8.56 1.80
N VAL A 305 -18.33 9.40 2.62
CA VAL A 305 -18.86 9.80 3.92
C VAL A 305 -19.48 11.18 3.81
N LEU A 306 -20.79 11.25 4.01
CA LEU A 306 -21.55 12.49 4.03
C LEU A 306 -21.78 12.92 5.47
N VAL A 307 -21.45 14.18 5.73
CA VAL A 307 -21.72 14.85 7.00
C VAL A 307 -22.79 15.89 6.78
N TYR A 308 -23.85 15.84 7.57
CA TYR A 308 -24.95 16.80 7.49
C TYR A 308 -25.10 17.51 8.84
N LEU A 309 -25.05 18.84 8.81
CA LEU A 309 -25.22 19.71 9.96
C LEU A 309 -26.65 20.26 9.97
N TYR A 310 -27.35 20.18 11.10
CA TYR A 310 -28.77 20.57 11.17
C TYR A 310 -28.98 22.08 11.30
N THR A 311 -27.95 22.80 11.74
CA THR A 311 -28.00 24.19 12.18
C THR A 311 -27.30 25.17 11.23
N GLU A 312 -26.55 24.70 10.25
CA GLU A 312 -25.71 25.55 9.39
C GLU A 312 -25.72 25.08 7.93
N VAL A 313 -25.58 26.04 7.00
CA VAL A 313 -25.36 25.79 5.57
C VAL A 313 -23.90 26.13 5.31
N ASN A 314 -23.05 25.12 5.14
CA ASN A 314 -21.60 25.32 5.04
C ASN A 314 -21.12 25.13 3.60
N SER A 315 -19.92 25.65 3.33
CA SER A 315 -19.27 25.50 2.05
C SER A 315 -19.06 24.02 1.73
N THR A 316 -19.60 23.57 0.59
CA THR A 316 -19.37 22.21 0.08
C THR A 316 -18.08 22.12 -0.75
N ALA A 317 -17.33 23.22 -0.87
CA ALA A 317 -16.09 23.27 -1.61
C ALA A 317 -15.03 22.42 -0.90
N ASN A 318 -14.34 21.58 -1.65
CA ASN A 318 -13.17 20.83 -1.22
C ASN A 318 -12.44 20.29 -2.45
N GLU A 319 -11.37 19.53 -2.24
CA GLU A 319 -10.54 18.95 -3.28
C GLU A 319 -11.28 17.88 -4.10
N TRP A 320 -12.36 17.27 -3.58
CA TRP A 320 -13.07 16.22 -4.31
C TRP A 320 -13.89 16.77 -5.47
N MET A 321 -13.48 16.42 -6.68
CA MET A 321 -14.12 16.83 -7.94
C MET A 321 -15.14 15.80 -8.45
N GLY A 322 -15.03 14.53 -8.02
CA GLY A 322 -15.86 13.44 -8.51
C GLY A 322 -15.08 12.15 -8.71
N GLY A 323 -15.47 11.33 -9.69
CA GLY A 323 -14.75 10.08 -9.96
C GLY A 323 -15.29 9.25 -11.13
N THR A 324 -14.69 8.09 -11.33
CA THR A 324 -15.06 7.10 -12.34
C THR A 324 -15.78 5.93 -11.69
N ILE A 325 -16.96 5.58 -12.19
CA ILE A 325 -17.73 4.39 -11.77
C ILE A 325 -17.93 3.48 -12.97
N LYS A 326 -17.48 2.23 -12.84
CA LYS A 326 -17.71 1.17 -13.83
C LYS A 326 -19.01 0.45 -13.51
N SER A 327 -20.12 0.87 -14.15
CA SER A 327 -21.44 0.31 -13.85
C SER A 327 -22.44 0.54 -14.97
N LEU A 328 -22.64 -0.48 -15.82
CA LEU A 328 -23.75 -0.54 -16.77
C LEU A 328 -25.11 -0.39 -16.08
N VAL A 329 -25.25 -0.89 -14.85
CA VAL A 329 -26.51 -0.81 -14.09
C VAL A 329 -26.82 0.63 -13.67
N ALA A 330 -25.81 1.42 -13.26
CA ALA A 330 -26.01 2.83 -12.94
C ALA A 330 -26.43 3.62 -14.18
N ILE A 331 -25.82 3.34 -15.35
CA ILE A 331 -26.20 3.92 -16.64
C ILE A 331 -27.67 3.59 -16.97
N ALA A 332 -28.06 2.33 -16.83
CA ALA A 332 -29.43 1.89 -17.11
C ALA A 332 -30.46 2.55 -16.17
N ARG A 333 -30.17 2.65 -14.87
CA ARG A 333 -31.03 3.34 -13.89
C ARG A 333 -31.20 4.82 -14.25
N ALA A 334 -30.09 5.51 -14.48
CA ALA A 334 -30.09 6.92 -14.82
C ALA A 334 -30.89 7.20 -16.10
N LYS A 335 -30.73 6.37 -17.15
CA LYS A 335 -31.55 6.44 -18.37
C LYS A 335 -33.04 6.17 -18.11
N ALA A 336 -33.37 5.12 -17.37
CA ALA A 336 -34.76 4.72 -17.10
C ALA A 336 -35.55 5.79 -16.33
N MET A 337 -34.90 6.56 -15.47
CA MET A 337 -35.54 7.65 -14.72
C MET A 337 -35.42 9.02 -15.39
N GLY A 338 -34.83 9.10 -16.59
CA GLY A 338 -34.59 10.38 -17.29
C GLY A 338 -33.65 11.31 -16.53
N PHE A 339 -32.69 10.77 -15.77
CA PHE A 339 -31.70 11.58 -15.06
C PHE A 339 -30.79 12.31 -16.07
N PRO A 340 -30.48 13.61 -15.87
CA PRO A 340 -29.59 14.34 -16.77
C PRO A 340 -28.22 13.68 -16.90
N MET A 341 -27.87 13.29 -18.13
CA MET A 341 -26.61 12.63 -18.49
C MET A 341 -26.02 13.30 -19.73
N LEU A 342 -24.71 13.54 -19.71
CA LEU A 342 -23.95 13.93 -20.90
C LEU A 342 -23.26 12.69 -21.46
N GLU A 343 -23.57 12.30 -22.69
CA GLU A 343 -22.81 11.27 -23.40
C GLU A 343 -21.44 11.84 -23.79
N VAL A 344 -20.37 11.23 -23.30
CA VAL A 344 -18.98 11.62 -23.60
C VAL A 344 -18.47 10.80 -24.78
N ASP A 345 -18.82 9.51 -24.82
CA ASP A 345 -18.68 8.61 -25.96
C ASP A 345 -19.72 7.48 -25.86
N ASN A 346 -19.77 6.57 -26.86
CA ASN A 346 -20.77 5.50 -26.94
C ASN A 346 -20.83 4.58 -25.69
N ARG A 347 -19.81 4.57 -24.83
CA ARG A 347 -19.69 3.72 -23.64
C ARG A 347 -19.47 4.52 -22.36
N SER A 348 -19.40 5.84 -22.40
CA SER A 348 -19.15 6.67 -21.23
C SER A 348 -20.11 7.85 -21.13
N PHE A 349 -20.68 8.02 -19.94
CA PHE A 349 -21.68 9.04 -19.64
C PHE A 349 -21.28 9.81 -18.40
N ARG A 350 -21.50 11.11 -18.39
CA ARG A 350 -21.21 11.98 -17.24
C ARG A 350 -22.50 12.41 -16.56
N VAL A 351 -22.53 12.26 -15.23
CA VAL A 351 -23.60 12.75 -14.36
C VAL A 351 -23.04 13.72 -13.32
N THR A 352 -23.88 14.63 -12.86
CA THR A 352 -23.50 15.64 -11.85
C THR A 352 -24.27 15.39 -10.56
N SER A 353 -23.55 15.35 -9.44
CA SER A 353 -24.16 15.23 -8.11
C SER A 353 -24.87 16.51 -7.67
N PRO A 354 -25.67 16.49 -6.60
CA PRO A 354 -26.32 17.70 -6.09
C PRO A 354 -25.36 18.82 -5.66
N SER A 355 -24.12 18.47 -5.32
CA SER A 355 -23.05 19.40 -4.98
C SER A 355 -22.18 19.81 -6.18
N GLY A 356 -22.57 19.48 -7.41
CA GLY A 356 -21.80 19.83 -8.62
C GLY A 356 -20.60 18.93 -8.92
N ARG A 357 -20.45 17.77 -8.26
CA ARG A 357 -19.33 16.84 -8.50
C ARG A 357 -19.62 15.96 -9.71
N LEU A 358 -18.61 15.69 -10.53
CA LEU A 358 -18.76 15.01 -11.82
C LEU A 358 -18.40 13.52 -11.72
N TYR A 359 -19.34 12.65 -12.08
CA TYR A 359 -19.09 11.21 -12.12
C TYR A 359 -19.14 10.70 -13.56
N ASN A 360 -18.06 10.07 -14.00
CA ASN A 360 -17.99 9.37 -15.28
C ASN A 360 -18.45 7.92 -15.07
N LEU A 361 -19.60 7.57 -15.64
CA LEU A 361 -20.15 6.23 -15.67
C LEU A 361 -19.68 5.52 -16.93
N ILE A 362 -18.96 4.41 -16.76
CA ILE A 362 -18.43 3.60 -17.86
C ILE A 362 -19.24 2.32 -17.98
N ASP A 363 -19.63 1.99 -19.21
CA ASP A 363 -20.22 0.69 -19.59
C ASP A 363 -19.15 -0.41 -19.53
N ASP A 364 -18.85 -0.82 -18.31
CA ASP A 364 -17.95 -1.88 -17.95
C ASP A 364 -18.51 -2.56 -16.69
N GLN A 365 -18.59 -3.90 -16.68
CA GLN A 365 -19.02 -4.68 -15.53
C GLN A 365 -17.86 -5.56 -15.06
N HIS A 366 -17.25 -5.18 -13.95
CA HIS A 366 -16.31 -6.04 -13.25
C HIS A 366 -17.03 -6.71 -12.07
N ARG A 367 -17.14 -8.05 -12.09
CA ARG A 367 -17.95 -8.80 -11.12
C ARG A 367 -17.29 -9.03 -9.75
N HIS A 368 -16.05 -8.57 -9.55
CA HIS A 368 -15.24 -8.90 -8.36
C HIS A 368 -14.38 -7.77 -7.81
N CYS A 369 -14.62 -6.51 -8.22
CA CYS A 369 -13.93 -5.35 -7.69
C CYS A 369 -14.91 -4.22 -7.36
N ASP A 370 -14.45 -3.23 -6.60
CA ASP A 370 -15.22 -2.01 -6.34
C ASP A 370 -15.59 -1.32 -7.67
N PRO A 371 -16.88 -1.06 -7.95
CA PRO A 371 -17.30 -0.29 -9.12
C PRO A 371 -16.74 1.13 -9.13
N LEU A 372 -16.46 1.73 -7.97
CA LEU A 372 -15.81 3.03 -7.88
C LEU A 372 -14.30 2.87 -8.13
N ALA A 373 -13.89 3.06 -9.37
CA ALA A 373 -12.55 2.73 -9.84
C ALA A 373 -11.51 3.82 -9.59
N GLU A 374 -11.93 5.08 -9.62
CA GLU A 374 -11.03 6.23 -9.54
C GLU A 374 -11.77 7.44 -8.98
N ILE A 375 -11.05 8.30 -8.27
CA ILE A 375 -11.56 9.57 -7.76
C ILE A 375 -10.64 10.71 -8.13
N TYR A 376 -11.23 11.88 -8.29
CA TYR A 376 -10.54 13.07 -8.80
C TYR A 376 -10.37 14.10 -7.69
N LEU A 377 -9.13 14.50 -7.45
CA LEU A 377 -8.73 15.46 -6.42
C LEU A 377 -8.08 16.68 -7.08
N GLY A 378 -8.58 17.87 -6.79
CA GLY A 378 -8.03 19.13 -7.30
C GLY A 378 -6.87 19.62 -6.44
N VAL A 379 -5.76 20.01 -7.09
CA VAL A 379 -4.56 20.56 -6.43
C VAL A 379 -4.02 21.77 -7.16
N SER A 380 -3.26 22.62 -6.47
CA SER A 380 -2.64 23.82 -7.04
C SER A 380 -1.26 23.53 -7.60
N ASP A 381 -0.50 22.67 -6.91
CA ASP A 381 0.89 22.33 -7.24
C ASP A 381 1.07 20.82 -7.40
N LEU A 382 1.18 20.35 -8.65
CA LEU A 382 1.37 18.92 -8.92
C LEU A 382 2.73 18.42 -8.46
N ASP A 383 3.80 19.19 -8.63
CA ASP A 383 5.15 18.70 -8.37
C ASP A 383 5.39 18.58 -6.87
N ALA A 384 4.95 19.57 -6.07
CA ALA A 384 4.96 19.46 -4.62
C ALA A 384 4.08 18.29 -4.12
N THR A 385 2.90 18.09 -4.73
CA THR A 385 2.01 16.99 -4.37
C THR A 385 2.62 15.63 -4.72
N ILE A 386 3.31 15.51 -5.87
CA ILE A 386 4.02 14.30 -6.27
C ILE A 386 5.17 14.01 -5.32
N GLU A 387 6.01 15.00 -4.99
CA GLU A 387 7.08 14.84 -4.00
C GLU A 387 6.53 14.33 -2.68
N PHE A 388 5.45 14.94 -2.19
CA PHE A 388 4.79 14.49 -0.96
C PHE A 388 4.32 13.02 -1.03
N TRP A 389 3.58 12.64 -2.07
CA TRP A 389 3.04 11.28 -2.15
C TRP A 389 4.08 10.23 -2.51
N ASN A 390 5.00 10.53 -3.43
CA ASN A 390 5.95 9.57 -3.96
C ASN A 390 7.24 9.48 -3.15
N GLU A 391 7.81 10.61 -2.72
CA GLU A 391 9.08 10.61 -1.98
C GLU A 391 8.89 10.44 -0.47
N ILE A 392 7.89 11.11 0.11
CA ILE A 392 7.65 11.04 1.56
C ILE A 392 6.82 9.80 1.92
N LEU A 393 5.73 9.57 1.19
CA LEU A 393 4.77 8.49 1.47
C LEU A 393 4.94 7.25 0.58
N CYS A 394 5.98 7.20 -0.27
CA CYS A 394 6.32 6.04 -1.09
C CYS A 394 5.15 5.47 -1.92
N ALA A 395 4.17 6.31 -2.29
CA ALA A 395 3.04 5.91 -3.13
C ALA A 395 3.46 5.85 -4.61
N SER A 396 3.00 4.83 -5.33
CA SER A 396 3.32 4.63 -6.74
C SER A 396 2.56 5.62 -7.63
N VAL A 397 3.29 6.36 -8.46
CA VAL A 397 2.73 7.17 -9.55
C VAL A 397 2.69 6.31 -10.81
N ILE A 398 1.49 6.02 -11.32
CA ILE A 398 1.29 5.15 -12.50
C ILE A 398 1.00 5.92 -13.79
N SER A 399 0.77 7.23 -13.68
CA SER A 399 0.57 8.13 -14.81
C SER A 399 0.92 9.55 -14.36
N LYS A 400 1.62 10.31 -15.21
CA LYS A 400 1.93 11.72 -14.99
C LYS A 400 1.86 12.48 -16.31
N THR A 401 1.24 13.65 -16.27
CA THR A 401 1.24 14.69 -17.31
C THR A 401 1.51 16.05 -16.68
N ASN A 402 1.53 17.12 -17.47
CA ASN A 402 1.61 18.49 -16.95
C ASN A 402 0.31 18.99 -16.30
N LYS A 403 -0.81 18.25 -16.43
CA LYS A 403 -2.13 18.63 -15.91
C LYS A 403 -2.66 17.71 -14.82
N GLU A 404 -2.14 16.50 -14.72
CA GLU A 404 -2.63 15.49 -13.79
C GLU A 404 -1.60 14.38 -13.54
N PHE A 405 -1.74 13.68 -12.43
CA PHE A 405 -1.07 12.40 -12.18
C PHE A 405 -2.01 11.43 -11.45
N THR A 406 -1.69 10.14 -11.46
CA THR A 406 -2.50 9.12 -10.81
C THR A 406 -1.66 8.29 -9.86
N LEU A 407 -2.10 8.21 -8.60
CA LEU A 407 -1.54 7.30 -7.61
C LEU A 407 -2.21 5.94 -7.66
N PHE A 408 -1.41 4.93 -7.34
CA PHE A 408 -1.82 3.55 -7.23
C PHE A 408 -1.34 2.95 -5.92
N PHE A 409 -2.26 2.33 -5.21
CA PHE A 409 -2.01 1.70 -3.91
C PHE A 409 -2.15 0.16 -3.96
N GLY A 410 -2.25 -0.43 -5.16
CA GLY A 410 -2.40 -1.88 -5.37
C GLY A 410 -3.70 -2.28 -6.09
N ASN A 411 -3.73 -3.50 -6.67
CA ASN A 411 -4.73 -3.98 -7.63
C ASN A 411 -6.19 -4.02 -7.11
N ARG A 412 -6.40 -3.89 -5.79
CA ARG A 412 -7.73 -3.86 -5.15
C ARG A 412 -8.11 -2.48 -4.60
N ASN A 413 -7.23 -1.50 -4.72
CA ASN A 413 -7.45 -0.16 -4.18
C ASN A 413 -7.95 0.77 -5.28
N ILE A 414 -8.72 1.77 -4.85
CA ILE A 414 -9.13 2.88 -5.70
C ILE A 414 -7.90 3.65 -6.22
N ARG A 415 -7.99 4.15 -7.45
CA ARG A 415 -6.98 5.07 -7.99
C ARG A 415 -7.28 6.51 -7.55
N LEU A 416 -6.25 7.25 -7.15
CA LEU A 416 -6.38 8.66 -6.81
C LEU A 416 -5.79 9.49 -7.95
N LYS A 417 -6.63 10.20 -8.69
CA LYS A 417 -6.19 11.10 -9.75
C LYS A 417 -6.15 12.52 -9.23
N TYR A 418 -4.98 13.11 -9.27
CA TYR A 418 -4.74 14.49 -8.92
C TYR A 418 -4.76 15.33 -10.19
N VAL A 419 -5.58 16.38 -10.20
CA VAL A 419 -5.78 17.27 -11.35
C VAL A 419 -5.38 18.68 -10.94
N LYS A 420 -4.53 19.31 -11.74
CA LYS A 420 -4.13 20.71 -11.52
C LYS A 420 -5.34 21.61 -11.72
N THR A 421 -5.55 22.51 -10.76
CA THR A 421 -6.61 23.51 -10.79
C THR A 421 -6.01 24.89 -10.56
N ASP A 422 -6.68 25.92 -11.07
CA ASP A 422 -6.27 27.32 -10.87
C ASP A 422 -6.59 27.84 -9.45
N LYS A 423 -7.10 26.98 -8.57
CA LYS A 423 -7.35 27.34 -7.18
C LYS A 423 -6.01 27.45 -6.47
N THR A 424 -5.60 28.66 -6.13
CA THR A 424 -4.54 28.87 -5.13
C THR A 424 -5.08 28.52 -3.75
N PRO A 425 -4.28 27.89 -2.86
CA PRO A 425 -4.61 27.86 -1.44
C PRO A 425 -4.76 29.33 -1.00
N ASP A 426 -5.93 29.71 -0.53
CA ASP A 426 -6.20 31.07 -0.08
C ASP A 426 -5.33 31.32 1.16
N GLU A 427 -4.20 32.02 1.01
CA GLU A 427 -3.21 32.25 2.09
C GLU A 427 -3.82 33.03 3.27
N ASP A 428 -4.91 33.77 3.03
CA ASP A 428 -5.61 34.59 4.03
C ASP A 428 -6.90 33.95 4.57
N ASN A 429 -7.25 32.74 4.12
CA ASN A 429 -8.59 32.16 4.33
C ASN A 429 -8.54 30.67 4.69
N TYR A 430 -7.71 30.32 5.69
CA TYR A 430 -7.84 29.02 6.39
C TYR A 430 -9.24 28.83 7.01
N GLU A 431 -10.01 29.90 7.13
CA GLU A 431 -11.42 29.92 7.55
C GLU A 431 -12.43 29.79 6.39
N SER A 432 -12.00 29.64 5.12
CA SER A 432 -12.91 29.30 4.00
C SER A 432 -13.31 27.82 3.96
N ASP A 433 -13.63 27.27 5.13
CA ASP A 433 -14.82 26.47 5.50
C ASP A 433 -15.26 25.23 4.68
N GLY A 434 -14.39 24.67 3.84
CA GLY A 434 -14.63 23.38 3.21
C GLY A 434 -14.22 22.20 4.08
N PHE A 435 -15.09 21.63 4.91
CA PHE A 435 -14.76 20.35 5.56
C PHE A 435 -14.74 19.24 4.50
N GLY A 436 -13.52 18.86 4.09
CA GLY A 436 -13.18 17.73 3.22
C GLY A 436 -11.93 17.04 3.76
N HIS A 437 -11.87 15.71 3.73
CA HIS A 437 -10.61 14.99 3.94
C HIS A 437 -10.65 13.57 3.40
N MET A 438 -9.48 13.10 2.98
CA MET A 438 -9.26 11.70 2.65
C MET A 438 -8.87 10.90 3.90
N THR A 439 -9.42 9.70 4.01
CA THR A 439 -9.06 8.74 5.06
C THR A 439 -8.36 7.54 4.45
N TYR A 440 -7.32 7.08 5.14
CA TYR A 440 -6.48 5.94 4.79
C TYR A 440 -6.36 4.99 5.97
N THR A 441 -5.96 3.76 5.67
CA THR A 441 -5.53 2.77 6.66
C THR A 441 -4.17 2.22 6.30
N ALA A 442 -3.36 1.93 7.31
CA ALA A 442 -2.08 1.23 7.19
C ALA A 442 -1.82 0.44 8.48
N PRO A 443 -0.95 -0.59 8.47
CA PRO A 443 -0.50 -1.23 9.70
C PRO A 443 0.09 -0.21 10.69
N LEU A 444 -0.12 -0.42 11.99
CA LEU A 444 0.43 0.48 13.03
C LEU A 444 1.96 0.66 12.91
N SER A 445 2.69 -0.37 12.49
CA SER A 445 4.14 -0.27 12.20
C SER A 445 4.42 0.77 11.11
N SER A 446 3.70 0.70 10.00
CA SER A 446 3.81 1.66 8.90
C SER A 446 3.45 3.08 9.33
N LEU A 447 2.46 3.26 10.21
CA LEU A 447 2.11 4.59 10.74
C LEU A 447 3.23 5.22 11.57
N LYS A 448 3.98 4.42 12.35
CA LYS A 448 5.15 4.91 13.09
C LYS A 448 6.23 5.40 12.13
N ILE A 449 6.51 4.63 11.08
CA ILE A 449 7.50 4.99 10.05
C ILE A 449 7.06 6.24 9.28
N ILE A 450 5.77 6.33 8.91
CA ILE A 450 5.21 7.52 8.26
C ILE A 450 5.42 8.75 9.15
N GLN A 451 5.16 8.66 10.46
CA GLN A 451 5.40 9.77 11.37
C GLN A 451 6.88 10.19 11.40
N GLU A 452 7.80 9.24 11.44
CA GLU A 452 9.24 9.51 11.49
C GLU A 452 9.78 10.12 10.20
N ARG A 453 9.28 9.66 9.04
CA ARG A 453 9.67 10.19 7.71
C ARG A 453 9.01 11.52 7.38
N CYS A 454 7.78 11.75 7.83
CA CYS A 454 7.02 12.93 7.45
C CYS A 454 7.60 14.18 8.13
N PRO A 455 8.06 15.18 7.36
CA PRO A 455 8.54 16.44 7.94
C PRO A 455 7.50 17.05 8.89
N THR A 456 7.94 17.54 10.05
CA THR A 456 7.05 18.06 11.11
C THR A 456 6.05 19.10 10.61
N LYS A 457 6.41 19.90 9.59
CA LYS A 457 5.52 20.89 8.96
C LYS A 457 4.23 20.30 8.36
N TYR A 458 4.23 19.01 8.01
CA TYR A 458 3.07 18.31 7.48
C TYR A 458 2.29 17.56 8.56
N ILE A 459 2.82 17.40 9.78
CA ILE A 459 2.12 16.68 10.86
C ILE A 459 1.16 17.65 11.56
N VAL A 460 -0.14 17.43 11.41
CA VAL A 460 -1.21 18.21 12.08
C VAL A 460 -1.50 17.63 13.46
N HIS A 461 -1.61 16.31 13.53
CA HIS A 461 -1.80 15.59 14.78
C HIS A 461 -0.87 14.38 14.79
N PRO A 462 0.10 14.30 15.74
CA PRO A 462 1.00 13.17 15.84
C PRO A 462 0.22 11.88 16.15
N LEU A 463 0.82 10.74 15.83
CA LEU A 463 0.31 9.40 16.08
C LEU A 463 -0.11 9.27 17.54
N CYS A 464 -1.41 9.15 17.75
CA CYS A 464 -1.99 9.04 19.09
C CYS A 464 -2.99 7.89 19.15
N ARG A 465 -3.21 7.39 20.37
CA ARG A 465 -4.30 6.45 20.63
C ARG A 465 -5.58 7.24 20.82
N ILE A 466 -6.59 6.92 20.02
CA ILE A 466 -7.94 7.48 20.11
C ILE A 466 -8.86 6.43 20.72
N SER A 467 -9.74 6.86 21.61
CA SER A 467 -10.80 6.01 22.15
C SER A 467 -12.12 6.77 22.10
N PHE A 468 -13.14 6.11 21.56
CA PHE A 468 -14.51 6.62 21.60
C PHE A 468 -15.32 5.74 22.55
N PRO A 469 -16.23 6.32 23.35
CA PRO A 469 -17.12 5.54 24.21
C PRO A 469 -17.85 4.46 23.40
N GLY A 470 -17.70 3.19 23.80
CA GLY A 470 -18.33 2.05 23.13
C GLY A 470 -17.68 1.60 21.81
N ARG A 471 -16.46 2.06 21.49
CA ARG A 471 -15.66 1.57 20.34
C ARG A 471 -14.29 1.09 20.81
N SER A 472 -13.68 0.21 20.01
CA SER A 472 -12.27 -0.18 20.18
C SER A 472 -11.38 1.06 20.12
N SER A 473 -10.27 1.02 20.87
CA SER A 473 -9.24 2.04 20.73
C SER A 473 -8.52 1.85 19.40
N ASP A 474 -8.36 2.93 18.64
CA ASP A 474 -7.62 2.95 17.38
C ASP A 474 -6.38 3.84 17.54
N TYR A 475 -5.45 3.77 16.60
CA TYR A 475 -4.38 4.76 16.45
C TYR A 475 -4.65 5.63 15.23
N LEU A 476 -4.32 6.91 15.32
CA LEU A 476 -4.52 7.90 14.27
C LEU A 476 -3.33 8.85 14.19
N ILE A 477 -2.86 9.12 12.97
CA ILE A 477 -2.03 10.30 12.64
C ILE A 477 -2.78 11.14 11.60
N ILE A 478 -2.72 12.46 11.74
CA ILE A 478 -3.28 13.40 10.76
C ILE A 478 -2.12 14.19 10.16
N ILE A 479 -1.99 14.11 8.85
CA ILE A 479 -1.02 14.88 8.09
C ILE A 479 -1.72 15.81 7.11
N LYS A 480 -1.10 16.93 6.78
CA LYS A 480 -1.56 17.89 5.79
C LYS A 480 -0.66 17.82 4.56
N ASP A 481 -1.23 17.79 3.37
CA ASP A 481 -0.45 17.84 2.13
C ASP A 481 0.05 19.28 1.83
N PRO A 482 0.87 19.47 0.80
CA PRO A 482 1.32 20.80 0.37
C PRO A 482 0.21 21.75 -0.06
N ASN A 483 -0.98 21.26 -0.38
CA ASN A 483 -2.14 22.06 -0.78
C ASN A 483 -3.03 22.45 0.41
N GLY A 484 -2.70 22.01 1.63
CA GLY A 484 -3.49 22.29 2.83
C GLY A 484 -4.57 21.24 3.15
N ASN A 485 -4.67 20.15 2.38
CA ASN A 485 -5.67 19.12 2.60
C ASN A 485 -5.26 18.17 3.73
N ASN A 486 -6.21 17.84 4.60
CA ASN A 486 -5.96 16.89 5.69
C ASN A 486 -6.13 15.44 5.22
N HIS A 487 -5.23 14.59 5.68
CA HIS A 487 -5.22 13.16 5.43
C HIS A 487 -5.17 12.40 6.76
N TYR A 488 -6.18 11.56 6.99
CA TYR A 488 -6.37 10.84 8.24
C TYR A 488 -5.92 9.40 8.05
N PHE A 489 -4.89 8.98 8.77
CA PHE A 489 -4.36 7.62 8.69
C PHE A 489 -4.69 6.84 9.96
N TYR A 490 -5.60 5.89 9.84
CA TYR A 490 -5.98 5.01 10.94
C TYR A 490 -5.16 3.71 10.92
N ASP A 491 -4.89 3.17 12.10
CA ASP A 491 -4.43 1.78 12.20
C ASP A 491 -5.47 0.85 11.56
N ARG A 492 -5.00 -0.02 10.66
CA ARG A 492 -5.86 -0.91 9.86
C ARG A 492 -6.67 -1.85 10.73
N GLU A 493 -6.06 -2.46 11.75
CA GLU A 493 -6.76 -3.42 12.60
C GLU A 493 -7.87 -2.77 13.41
N GLY A 494 -7.57 -1.62 14.01
CA GLY A 494 -8.55 -0.79 14.69
C GLY A 494 -9.71 -0.37 13.77
N PHE A 495 -9.36 0.18 12.60
CA PHE A 495 -10.36 0.62 11.62
C PHE A 495 -11.31 -0.50 11.18
N ILE A 496 -10.79 -1.71 10.90
CA ILE A 496 -11.63 -2.85 10.49
C ILE A 496 -12.67 -3.20 11.56
N LYS A 497 -12.32 -3.09 12.85
CA LYS A 497 -13.27 -3.34 13.94
C LYS A 497 -14.38 -2.29 14.00
N THR A 498 -14.11 -1.04 13.61
CA THR A 498 -15.07 0.06 13.72
C THR A 498 -15.88 0.34 12.46
N CYS A 499 -15.45 -0.14 11.29
CA CYS A 499 -16.11 0.08 10.00
C CYS A 499 -17.10 -1.03 9.58
N GLN A 500 -17.50 -1.88 10.52
CA GLN A 500 -18.42 -3.00 10.27
C GLN A 500 -19.74 -2.54 9.67
N TYR A 501 -20.21 -3.25 8.63
CA TYR A 501 -21.49 -2.98 7.99
C TYR A 501 -22.62 -3.07 9.02
N ASP A 502 -23.52 -2.08 8.97
CA ASP A 502 -24.66 -1.99 9.85
C ASP A 502 -25.95 -2.35 9.08
N PRO A 503 -26.56 -3.53 9.31
CA PRO A 503 -27.75 -3.97 8.58
C PRO A 503 -28.97 -3.07 8.76
N GLN A 504 -28.99 -2.23 9.80
CA GLN A 504 -30.07 -1.30 10.09
C GLN A 504 -29.75 0.14 9.63
N ALA A 505 -28.62 0.35 8.96
CA ALA A 505 -28.18 1.69 8.57
C ALA A 505 -29.17 2.39 7.64
N GLU A 506 -29.73 1.67 6.67
CA GLU A 506 -30.74 2.20 5.76
C GLU A 506 -32.01 2.59 6.51
N THR A 507 -32.55 1.69 7.35
CA THR A 507 -33.74 1.97 8.16
C THR A 507 -33.53 3.17 9.09
N ARG A 508 -32.37 3.26 9.75
CA ARG A 508 -32.06 4.41 10.62
C ARG A 508 -31.97 5.71 9.83
N TRP A 509 -31.37 5.68 8.65
CA TRP A 509 -31.29 6.84 7.77
C TRP A 509 -32.69 7.28 7.32
N ASP A 510 -33.55 6.36 6.86
CA ASP A 510 -34.91 6.67 6.40
C ASP A 510 -35.73 7.29 7.54
N LEU A 511 -35.64 6.75 8.77
CA LEU A 511 -36.28 7.32 9.96
C LEU A 511 -35.80 8.74 10.29
N SER A 512 -34.50 9.02 10.12
CA SER A 512 -33.92 10.36 10.35
C SER A 512 -34.46 11.38 9.34
N VAL A 513 -34.63 10.99 8.08
CA VAL A 513 -35.19 11.86 7.03
C VAL A 513 -36.69 12.06 7.19
N ASP A 514 -37.44 11.02 7.56
CA ASP A 514 -38.87 11.16 7.86
C ASP A 514 -39.11 12.10 9.03
N TYR A 515 -38.24 12.05 10.05
CA TYR A 515 -38.27 13.01 11.14
C TYR A 515 -38.00 14.43 10.61
N GLU A 516 -36.97 14.66 9.80
CA GLU A 516 -36.69 15.98 9.21
C GLU A 516 -37.84 16.52 8.39
N ASN A 517 -38.41 15.72 7.48
CA ASN A 517 -39.49 16.16 6.58
C ASN A 517 -40.76 16.60 7.33
N LYS A 518 -41.00 16.08 8.54
CA LYS A 518 -42.08 16.55 9.43
C LYS A 518 -41.84 17.95 9.99
N PHE A 519 -40.58 18.39 10.08
CA PHE A 519 -40.19 19.65 10.73
C PHE A 519 -39.53 20.68 9.79
N LYS A 520 -39.07 20.28 8.59
CA LYS A 520 -38.52 21.13 7.51
C LYS A 520 -38.82 20.49 6.13
N PRO A 521 -39.73 21.03 5.30
CA PRO A 521 -40.04 20.43 4.00
C PRO A 521 -38.87 20.54 3.00
N PRO A 522 -38.66 19.55 2.10
CA PRO A 522 -37.51 19.50 1.21
C PRO A 522 -37.53 20.58 0.11
N HIS A 523 -36.40 21.25 -0.11
CA HIS A 523 -36.18 22.12 -1.27
C HIS A 523 -35.98 21.26 -2.54
N SER A 524 -36.96 21.24 -3.45
CA SER A 524 -36.99 20.36 -4.62
C SER A 524 -35.77 20.51 -5.54
N TYR A 525 -34.82 19.58 -5.43
CA TYR A 525 -33.59 19.49 -6.24
C TYR A 525 -33.86 19.28 -7.73
N LEU A 526 -34.86 18.47 -8.10
CA LEU A 526 -35.19 18.16 -9.50
C LEU A 526 -35.57 19.40 -10.32
N ASN A 527 -36.26 20.37 -9.70
CA ASN A 527 -36.68 21.61 -10.37
C ASN A 527 -35.50 22.54 -10.69
N ARG A 528 -34.37 22.43 -9.97
CA ARG A 528 -33.15 23.24 -10.22
C ARG A 528 -32.33 22.73 -11.40
N LEU A 529 -32.46 21.44 -11.75
CA LEU A 529 -31.73 20.85 -12.89
C LEU A 529 -32.38 21.17 -14.24
N THR A 530 -33.69 21.46 -14.26
CA THR A 530 -34.46 21.77 -15.48
C THR A 530 -34.41 23.25 -15.87
N SER A 531 -34.03 24.15 -14.95
CA SER A 531 -33.86 25.58 -15.24
C SER A 531 -32.38 25.91 -15.44
N THR A 532 -31.99 26.09 -16.72
CA THR A 532 -30.83 26.87 -17.23
C THR A 532 -29.40 26.57 -16.72
N GLY A 533 -29.16 25.67 -15.76
CA GLY A 533 -27.81 25.42 -15.21
C GLY A 533 -26.89 24.51 -16.03
N VAL A 534 -27.42 23.71 -16.96
CA VAL A 534 -26.63 22.72 -17.74
C VAL A 534 -25.98 23.35 -18.98
N SER A 535 -26.61 24.36 -19.58
CA SER A 535 -26.13 25.00 -20.81
C SER A 535 -24.93 25.92 -20.60
N ASP A 536 -24.85 26.62 -19.48
CA ASP A 536 -23.80 27.63 -19.25
C ASP A 536 -22.49 27.02 -18.71
N PHE A 537 -22.57 25.87 -18.02
CA PHE A 537 -21.37 25.17 -17.53
C PHE A 537 -20.67 24.35 -18.63
N ILE A 538 -21.44 23.80 -19.60
CA ILE A 538 -20.89 23.09 -20.76
C ILE A 538 -20.14 24.04 -21.72
N ARG A 539 -20.50 25.34 -21.75
CA ARG A 539 -19.80 26.34 -22.58
C ARG A 539 -18.36 26.62 -22.13
N LYS A 540 -18.02 26.41 -20.85
CA LYS A 540 -16.67 26.69 -20.31
C LYS A 540 -15.61 25.63 -20.62
N PHE A 541 -15.97 24.50 -21.22
CA PHE A 541 -15.03 23.39 -21.48
C PHE A 541 -15.04 22.88 -22.93
N LYS A 542 -15.54 23.66 -23.89
CA LYS A 542 -15.21 23.41 -25.29
C LYS A 542 -13.74 23.80 -25.52
N PRO A 543 -12.89 22.91 -26.08
CA PRO A 543 -11.58 23.33 -26.55
C PRO A 543 -11.79 24.41 -27.62
N SER A 544 -11.02 25.50 -27.53
CA SER A 544 -10.87 26.43 -28.63
C SER A 544 -10.42 25.63 -29.86
N SER A 545 -11.19 25.72 -30.94
CA SER A 545 -10.82 25.23 -32.27
C SER A 545 -9.49 25.81 -32.74
#